data_AF-A0A960SV42-F1
#
_entry.id   AF-A0A960SV42-F1
#
_cell.length_a   1.000
_cell.length_b   1.000
_cell.length_c   1.000
_cell.angle_alpha   90.00
_cell.angle_beta   90.00
_cell.angle_gamma   90.00
#
_symmetry.space_group_name_H-M   'P 1'
#
loop_
_entity.id
_entity.type
_entity.pdbx_description
1 polymer ?
#
loop_
_entity_poly.entity_id
_entity_poly.type
_entity_poly.pdbx_seq_one_letter_code
_entity_poly.pdbx_strand_id
1 'polypeptide(L)'
;MKPTKDSSNETQLKWWRSPGVIYFLAAGNPPSAIKIGVTTRATLLDRMRKTQTHNHEPIELLGVIRFDEGEFPTRDAEDQERLLHLRFAHLLRFKPGTRGSEWFSISAELLDWIGSTAITPEVLGVQRFVCTPVNRDMAS
;
A
#
# COMPACT_ATOMS: atom_id res chain seq x y z
N MET A 1 -20.87 -2.48 6.49
CA MET A 1 -20.13 -2.48 5.22
C MET A 1 -20.68 -3.60 4.35
N LYS A 2 -20.83 -3.42 3.04
CA LYS A 2 -21.16 -4.54 2.14
C LYS A 2 -19.85 -5.21 1.70
N PRO A 3 -19.74 -6.55 1.76
CA PRO A 3 -18.58 -7.26 1.20
C PRO A 3 -18.35 -6.87 -0.25
N THR A 4 -17.11 -7.06 -0.73
CA THR A 4 -16.84 -7.00 -2.17
C THR A 4 -17.86 -7.90 -2.88
N LYS A 5 -18.61 -7.35 -3.86
CA LYS A 5 -19.69 -8.11 -4.53
C LYS A 5 -19.06 -9.24 -5.34
N ASP A 6 -19.71 -10.39 -5.41
CA ASP A 6 -19.27 -11.46 -6.31
C ASP A 6 -19.24 -10.97 -7.77
N SER A 7 -18.29 -11.50 -8.53
CA SER A 7 -18.09 -11.16 -9.93
C SER A 7 -18.10 -12.42 -10.78
N SER A 8 -18.80 -12.36 -11.91
CA SER A 8 -18.73 -13.38 -12.95
C SER A 8 -17.65 -13.08 -14.00
N ASN A 9 -16.94 -11.96 -13.88
CA ASN A 9 -15.89 -11.58 -14.82
C ASN A 9 -14.62 -12.42 -14.58
N GLU A 10 -14.25 -13.25 -15.55
CA GLU A 10 -13.10 -14.15 -15.46
C GLU A 10 -11.78 -13.42 -15.15
N THR A 11 -11.58 -12.21 -15.68
CA THR A 11 -10.37 -11.42 -15.39
C THR A 11 -10.31 -11.02 -13.92
N GLN A 12 -11.46 -10.62 -13.36
CA GLN A 12 -11.56 -10.25 -11.94
C GLN A 12 -11.41 -11.48 -11.04
N LEU A 13 -12.02 -12.61 -11.40
CA LEU A 13 -11.86 -13.87 -10.66
C LEU A 13 -10.41 -14.35 -10.66
N LYS A 14 -9.71 -14.28 -11.81
CA LYS A 14 -8.29 -14.60 -11.90
C LYS A 14 -7.44 -13.69 -11.02
N TRP A 15 -7.76 -12.40 -10.99
CA TRP A 15 -7.10 -11.44 -10.12
C TRP A 15 -7.35 -11.76 -8.64
N TRP A 16 -8.59 -12.01 -8.25
CA TRP A 16 -8.95 -12.37 -6.87
C TRP A 16 -8.30 -13.65 -6.37
N ARG A 17 -8.15 -14.66 -7.23
CA ARG A 17 -7.44 -15.92 -6.93
C ARG A 17 -5.93 -15.77 -6.78
N SER A 18 -5.36 -14.63 -7.17
CA SER A 18 -3.93 -14.41 -7.04
C SER A 18 -3.54 -14.08 -5.59
N PRO A 19 -2.31 -14.40 -5.14
CA PRO A 19 -1.80 -13.94 -3.86
C PRO A 19 -1.83 -12.42 -3.75
N GLY A 20 -2.58 -11.91 -2.78
CA GLY A 20 -2.82 -10.50 -2.53
C GLY A 20 -1.84 -9.92 -1.53
N VAL A 21 -1.59 -8.62 -1.64
CA VAL A 21 -0.84 -7.86 -0.64
C VAL A 21 -1.50 -6.51 -0.41
N ILE A 22 -1.57 -6.10 0.85
CA ILE A 22 -1.75 -4.70 1.23
C ILE A 22 -0.36 -4.11 1.39
N TYR A 23 -0.10 -2.95 0.82
CA TYR A 23 1.18 -2.25 0.92
C TYR A 23 1.01 -0.86 1.55
N PHE A 24 2.07 -0.44 2.24
CA PHE A 24 2.19 0.89 2.86
C PHE A 24 3.35 1.64 2.23
N LEU A 25 3.06 2.73 1.52
CA LEU A 25 4.09 3.56 0.87
C LEU A 25 4.18 4.93 1.53
N ALA A 26 5.32 5.28 2.11
CA ALA A 26 5.61 6.64 2.52
C ALA A 26 6.04 7.50 1.33
N ALA A 27 5.65 8.78 1.32
CA ALA A 27 6.08 9.78 0.34
C ALA A 27 6.87 10.91 1.02
N GLY A 28 8.07 11.18 0.52
CA GLY A 28 8.97 12.23 1.01
C GLY A 28 10.06 11.71 1.94
N ASN A 29 11.11 12.51 2.12
CA ASN A 29 12.14 12.30 3.12
C ASN A 29 12.45 13.66 3.82
N PRO A 30 11.90 13.93 5.01
CA PRO A 30 11.11 13.02 5.86
C PRO A 30 9.70 12.72 5.30
N PRO A 31 9.07 11.58 5.68
CA PRO A 31 7.73 11.22 5.21
C PRO A 31 6.67 12.28 5.51
N SER A 32 5.84 12.59 4.52
CA SER A 32 4.75 13.57 4.61
C SER A 32 3.36 12.94 4.39
N ALA A 33 3.32 11.72 3.86
CA ALA A 33 2.09 10.99 3.57
C ALA A 33 2.36 9.49 3.58
N ILE A 34 1.35 8.70 3.92
CA ILE A 34 1.34 7.25 3.70
C ILE A 34 0.20 6.90 2.75
N LYS A 35 0.50 6.12 1.72
CA LYS A 35 -0.48 5.47 0.87
C LYS A 35 -0.76 4.07 1.40
N ILE A 36 -2.03 3.73 1.59
CA ILE A 36 -2.49 2.36 1.84
C ILE A 36 -3.12 1.87 0.54
N GLY A 37 -2.69 0.73 0.03
CA GLY A 37 -3.30 0.16 -1.17
C GLY A 37 -3.13 -1.35 -1.26
N VAL A 38 -3.85 -1.93 -2.22
CA VAL A 38 -3.86 -3.36 -2.48
C VAL A 38 -3.36 -3.67 -3.89
N THR A 39 -2.65 -4.77 -4.05
CA THR A 39 -2.24 -5.32 -5.35
C THR A 39 -1.93 -6.81 -5.21
N THR A 40 -1.55 -7.48 -6.30
CA THR A 40 -1.01 -8.85 -6.19
C THR A 40 0.46 -8.82 -5.84
N ARG A 41 0.96 -9.86 -5.16
CA ARG A 41 2.39 -9.98 -4.81
C ARG A 41 3.30 -9.82 -6.02
N ALA A 42 2.90 -10.40 -7.16
CA ALA A 42 3.65 -10.33 -8.42
C ALA A 42 3.76 -8.91 -9.01
N THR A 43 2.84 -8.01 -8.68
CA THR A 43 2.76 -6.67 -9.28
C THR A 43 3.14 -5.55 -8.30
N LEU A 44 3.60 -5.89 -7.09
CA LEU A 44 3.98 -4.91 -6.07
C LEU A 44 5.03 -3.91 -6.56
N LEU A 45 6.13 -4.40 -7.13
CA LEU A 45 7.19 -3.52 -7.65
C LEU A 45 6.71 -2.62 -8.77
N ASP A 46 5.86 -3.14 -9.67
CA ASP A 46 5.29 -2.33 -10.75
C ASP A 46 4.33 -1.27 -10.22
N ARG A 47 3.60 -1.57 -9.13
CA ARG A 47 2.79 -0.56 -8.43
C ARG A 47 3.62 0.51 -7.76
N MET A 48 4.72 0.13 -7.12
CA MET A 48 5.65 1.11 -6.54
C MET A 48 6.23 2.01 -7.63
N ARG A 49 6.71 1.44 -8.76
CA ARG A 49 7.21 2.20 -9.92
C ARG A 49 6.19 3.17 -10.46
N LYS A 50 4.97 2.70 -10.73
CA LYS A 50 3.88 3.55 -11.21
C LYS A 50 3.58 4.67 -10.21
N THR A 51 3.56 4.39 -8.91
CA THR A 51 3.35 5.42 -7.88
C THR A 51 4.47 6.45 -7.90
N GLN A 52 5.73 6.01 -7.98
CA GLN A 52 6.88 6.91 -8.07
C GLN A 52 6.83 7.81 -9.31
N THR A 53 6.43 7.31 -10.48
CA THR A 53 6.32 8.13 -11.70
C THR A 53 5.33 9.28 -11.56
N HIS A 54 4.29 9.13 -10.76
CA HIS A 54 3.27 10.17 -10.53
C HIS A 54 3.53 11.00 -9.28
N ASN A 55 4.57 10.66 -8.49
CA ASN A 55 4.88 11.32 -7.24
C ASN A 55 6.19 12.11 -7.39
N HIS A 56 6.15 13.39 -7.06
CA HIS A 56 7.35 14.26 -7.12
C HIS A 56 8.32 14.03 -5.96
N GLU A 57 7.88 13.31 -4.93
CA GLU A 57 8.68 12.93 -3.78
C GLU A 57 9.15 11.46 -3.87
N PRO A 58 10.27 11.08 -3.24
CA PRO A 58 10.68 9.68 -3.12
C PRO A 58 9.61 8.84 -2.42
N ILE A 59 9.38 7.63 -2.95
CA ILE A 59 8.48 6.64 -2.37
C ILE A 59 9.27 5.54 -1.65
N GLU A 60 8.88 5.26 -0.42
CA GLU A 60 9.43 4.22 0.43
C GLU A 60 8.36 3.17 0.78
N LEU A 61 8.64 1.88 0.59
CA LEU A 61 7.82 0.80 1.11
C LEU A 61 8.11 0.59 2.59
N LEU A 62 7.12 0.87 3.44
CA LEU A 62 7.22 0.69 4.89
C LEU A 62 6.98 -0.76 5.31
N GLY A 63 6.07 -1.44 4.60
CA GLY A 63 5.75 -2.83 4.87
C GLY A 63 4.58 -3.33 4.03
N VAL A 64 4.27 -4.62 4.19
CA VAL A 64 3.13 -5.27 3.54
C VAL A 64 2.43 -6.27 4.46
N ILE A 65 1.15 -6.50 4.20
CA ILE A 65 0.38 -7.62 4.78
C ILE A 65 0.09 -8.60 3.65
N ARG A 66 0.38 -9.89 3.86
CA ARG A 66 0.23 -10.95 2.85
C ARG A 66 -1.10 -11.68 3.00
N PHE A 67 -1.71 -11.95 1.85
CA PHE A 67 -2.89 -12.80 1.72
C PHE A 67 -2.55 -13.87 0.69
N ASP A 68 -2.12 -15.03 1.18
CA ASP A 68 -1.66 -16.15 0.33
C ASP A 68 -2.61 -17.36 0.38
N GLU A 69 -3.60 -17.34 1.27
CA GLU A 69 -4.49 -18.46 1.58
C GLU A 69 -5.95 -18.12 1.24
N GLY A 70 -6.78 -19.17 1.10
CA GLY A 70 -8.20 -19.04 0.75
C GLY A 70 -8.47 -19.12 -0.75
N GLU A 71 -9.76 -19.05 -1.12
CA GLU A 71 -10.19 -19.12 -2.53
C GLU A 71 -9.89 -17.83 -3.30
N PHE A 72 -10.01 -16.68 -2.62
CA PHE A 72 -9.85 -15.35 -3.23
C PHE A 72 -8.93 -14.43 -2.39
N PRO A 73 -7.64 -14.74 -2.26
CA PRO A 73 -6.74 -14.01 -1.35
C PRO A 73 -6.65 -12.50 -1.64
N THR A 74 -6.69 -12.10 -2.91
CA THR A 74 -6.65 -10.66 -3.25
C THR A 74 -7.97 -9.96 -2.91
N ARG A 75 -9.11 -10.65 -2.98
CA ARG A 75 -10.40 -10.09 -2.51
C ARG A 75 -10.38 -9.88 -1.00
N ASP A 76 -9.84 -10.84 -0.25
CA ASP A 76 -9.69 -10.72 1.20
C ASP A 76 -8.77 -9.54 1.56
N ALA A 77 -7.71 -9.33 0.76
CA ALA A 77 -6.85 -8.15 0.87
C ALA A 77 -7.60 -6.84 0.57
N GLU A 78 -8.49 -6.81 -0.44
CA GLU A 78 -9.34 -5.64 -0.72
C GLU A 78 -10.30 -5.34 0.43
N ASP A 79 -10.97 -6.38 0.96
CA ASP A 79 -11.92 -6.22 2.06
C ASP A 79 -11.20 -5.71 3.32
N GLN A 80 -10.00 -6.23 3.62
CA GLN A 80 -9.19 -5.74 4.72
C GLN A 80 -8.65 -4.33 4.49
N GLU A 81 -8.24 -3.98 3.26
CA GLU A 81 -7.82 -2.62 2.92
C GLU A 81 -8.93 -1.61 3.18
N ARG A 82 -10.18 -1.94 2.84
CA ARG A 82 -11.35 -1.10 3.15
C ARG A 82 -11.53 -0.90 4.65
N LEU A 83 -11.32 -1.95 5.45
CA LEU A 83 -11.38 -1.84 6.91
C LEU A 83 -10.27 -0.93 7.46
N LEU A 84 -9.07 -0.98 6.88
CA LEU A 84 -7.98 -0.07 7.26
C LEU A 84 -8.28 1.38 6.88
N HIS A 85 -8.86 1.62 5.70
CA HIS A 85 -9.30 2.96 5.29
C HIS A 85 -10.37 3.53 6.22
N LEU A 86 -11.28 2.69 6.70
CA LEU A 86 -12.28 3.09 7.70
C LEU A 86 -11.63 3.37 9.06
N ARG A 87 -10.71 2.50 9.50
CA ARG A 87 -9.99 2.64 10.77
C ARG A 87 -9.20 3.95 10.82
N PHE A 88 -8.52 4.31 9.74
CA PHE A 88 -7.69 5.50 9.65
C PHE A 88 -8.37 6.65 8.89
N ALA A 89 -9.71 6.63 8.79
CA ALA A 89 -10.45 7.64 8.03
C ALA A 89 -10.21 9.07 8.54
N HIS A 90 -9.96 9.24 9.84
CA HIS A 90 -9.61 10.54 10.46
C HIS A 90 -8.26 11.10 9.99
N LEU A 91 -7.41 10.26 9.41
CA LEU A 91 -6.10 10.64 8.87
C LEU A 91 -6.15 10.89 7.36
N LEU A 92 -7.28 10.71 6.68
CA LEU A 92 -7.39 10.91 5.23
C LEU A 92 -7.01 12.34 4.83
N ARG A 93 -6.11 12.47 3.85
CA ARG A 93 -5.72 13.78 3.29
C ARG A 93 -6.76 14.34 2.33
N PHE A 94 -7.57 13.46 1.74
CA PHE A 94 -8.56 13.79 0.72
C PHE A 94 -9.91 13.20 1.09
N LYS A 95 -10.99 13.78 0.56
CA LYS A 95 -12.34 13.30 0.86
C LYS A 95 -12.51 11.84 0.39
N PRO A 96 -13.21 11.00 1.16
CA PRO A 96 -13.53 9.65 0.71
C PRO A 96 -14.19 9.65 -0.68
N GLY A 97 -13.76 8.75 -1.56
CA GLY A 97 -14.31 8.61 -2.91
C GLY A 97 -13.72 9.58 -3.95
N THR A 98 -12.79 10.46 -3.59
CA THR A 98 -12.02 11.25 -4.57
C THR A 98 -10.72 10.56 -4.97
N ARG A 99 -10.16 10.92 -6.12
CA ARG A 99 -8.79 10.50 -6.47
C ARG A 99 -7.84 10.91 -5.32
N GLY A 100 -6.98 9.98 -4.92
CA GLY A 100 -6.07 10.18 -3.81
C GLY A 100 -6.65 9.85 -2.42
N SER A 101 -7.89 9.35 -2.29
CA SER A 101 -8.46 8.90 -1.00
C SER A 101 -7.74 7.70 -0.36
N GLU A 102 -6.66 7.28 -0.97
CA GLU A 102 -5.71 6.26 -0.54
C GLU A 102 -4.51 6.85 0.23
N TRP A 103 -4.41 8.18 0.34
CA TRP A 103 -3.35 8.90 1.03
C TRP A 103 -3.78 9.45 2.39
N PHE A 104 -2.98 9.14 3.39
CA PHE A 104 -3.18 9.47 4.80
C PHE A 104 -2.06 10.38 5.29
N SER A 105 -2.40 11.26 6.23
CA SER A 105 -1.45 12.06 6.98
C SER A 105 -0.61 11.14 7.87
N ILE A 106 0.66 11.50 8.05
CA ILE A 106 1.52 10.80 9.01
C ILE A 106 0.99 11.00 10.42
N SER A 107 0.95 9.92 11.20
CA SER A 107 0.70 9.95 12.63
C SER A 107 1.50 8.83 13.31
N ALA A 108 1.83 9.02 14.59
CA ALA A 108 2.47 7.97 15.38
C ALA A 108 1.59 6.70 15.41
N GLU A 109 0.28 6.87 15.59
CA GLU A 109 -0.70 5.77 15.57
C GLU A 109 -0.58 4.89 14.31
N LEU A 110 -0.52 5.50 13.12
CA LEU A 110 -0.45 4.75 11.87
C LEU A 110 0.91 4.07 11.69
N LEU A 111 2.00 4.77 12.02
CA LEU A 111 3.35 4.23 11.93
C LEU A 111 3.57 3.05 12.89
N ASP A 112 3.14 3.19 14.15
CA ASP A 112 3.24 2.15 15.17
C ASP A 112 2.40 0.92 14.78
N TRP A 113 1.21 1.15 14.22
CA TRP A 113 0.37 0.07 13.74
C TRP A 113 1.00 -0.68 12.56
N ILE A 114 1.60 0.03 11.60
CA ILE A 114 2.34 -0.58 10.48
C ILE A 114 3.53 -1.38 11.04
N GLY A 115 4.32 -0.80 11.94
CA GLY A 115 5.52 -1.44 12.49
C GLY A 115 5.24 -2.70 13.32
N SER A 116 4.04 -2.81 13.91
CA SER A 116 3.62 -3.99 14.69
C SER A 116 2.89 -5.05 13.88
N THR A 117 2.33 -4.70 12.72
CA THR A 117 1.44 -5.61 11.95
C THR A 117 2.03 -6.02 10.60
N ALA A 118 2.75 -5.12 9.92
CA ALA A 118 3.23 -5.36 8.56
C ALA A 118 4.59 -6.07 8.56
N ILE A 119 4.80 -6.90 7.54
CA ILE A 119 6.10 -7.49 7.25
C ILE A 119 6.96 -6.44 6.55
N THR A 120 8.18 -6.23 7.03
CA THR A 120 9.09 -5.25 6.43
C THR A 120 9.60 -5.72 5.06
N PRO A 121 9.96 -4.79 4.15
CA PRO A 121 10.49 -5.14 2.83
C PRO A 121 11.70 -6.09 2.90
N GLU A 122 12.56 -5.92 3.91
CA GLU A 122 13.80 -6.69 4.08
C GLU A 122 13.52 -8.17 4.29
N VAL A 123 12.50 -8.50 5.10
CA VAL A 123 12.08 -9.89 5.36
C VAL A 123 11.58 -10.56 4.08
N LEU A 124 11.07 -9.77 3.13
CA LEU A 124 10.52 -10.27 1.87
C LEU A 124 11.53 -10.26 0.72
N GLY A 125 12.74 -9.75 0.94
CA GLY A 125 13.71 -9.52 -0.13
C GLY A 125 13.22 -8.51 -1.17
N VAL A 126 12.31 -7.61 -0.80
CA VAL A 126 11.75 -6.57 -1.68
C VAL A 126 12.50 -5.26 -1.44
N GLN A 127 12.78 -4.53 -2.52
CA GLN A 127 13.42 -3.22 -2.42
C GLN A 127 12.52 -2.23 -1.68
N ARG A 128 13.09 -1.52 -0.70
CA ARG A 128 12.42 -0.47 0.06
C ARG A 128 12.12 0.77 -0.80
N PHE A 129 13.00 1.08 -1.75
CA PHE A 129 12.86 2.22 -2.66
C PHE A 129 12.89 1.75 -4.12
N VAL A 130 12.19 2.47 -4.99
CA VAL A 130 12.24 2.22 -6.45
C VAL A 130 13.28 3.10 -7.15
N CYS A 131 13.53 4.28 -6.60
CA CYS A 131 14.59 5.19 -7.03
C CYS A 131 15.59 5.35 -5.88
N THR A 132 16.88 5.45 -6.21
CA THR A 132 17.90 5.82 -5.21
C THR A 132 17.66 7.26 -4.79
N PRO A 133 17.40 7.57 -3.51
CA PRO A 133 17.40 8.94 -3.04
C PRO A 133 18.78 9.54 -3.31
N VAL A 134 18.85 10.68 -3.99
CA VAL A 134 20.11 11.41 -4.09
C VAL A 134 20.42 11.92 -2.69
N ASN A 135 21.43 11.35 -2.03
CA ASN A 135 21.94 11.86 -0.75
C ASN A 135 22.38 13.31 -0.98
N ARG A 136 21.65 14.27 -0.42
CA ARG A 136 22.00 15.69 -0.50
C ARG A 136 23.12 16.08 0.49
N ASP A 137 23.57 15.15 1.33
CA ASP A 137 24.57 15.41 2.38
C ASP A 137 26.03 15.22 1.94
N MET A 138 26.32 15.02 0.64
CA MET A 138 27.69 14.97 0.11
C MET A 138 28.02 16.12 -0.86
N ALA A 139 27.27 17.22 -0.77
CA ALA A 139 27.62 18.48 -1.42
C ALA A 139 27.89 19.54 -0.34
N SER A 140 29.04 19.43 0.33
CA SER A 140 29.64 20.48 1.16
C SER A 140 31.16 20.36 1.08
#